data_AF-A0A085FU95-F1
#
_entry.id   AF-A0A085FU95-F1
#
_cell.length_a   1.000
_cell.length_b   1.000
_cell.length_c   1.000
_cell.angle_alpha   90.00
_cell.angle_beta   90.00
_cell.angle_gamma   90.00
#
_symmetry.space_group_name_H-M   'P 1'
#
loop_
_entity.id
_entity.type
_entity.pdbx_description
1 polymer ?
#
loop_
_entity_poly.entity_id
_entity_poly.type
_entity_poly.pdbx_seq_one_letter_code
_entity_poly.pdbx_strand_id
1 'polypeptide(L)'
;MSLNNPLTRFLPLLLLCAPILAGCAGDGMKGVAEAAGLATTPQESKPFVKESRSTTRDYISVGSSATRAAPRKPVADFKTLETDLEAKRISNEAAGEQAKSLGATPPPAPATVPTN
;
A
#
# COMPACT_ATOMS: atom_id res chain seq x y z
N MET A 1 38.37 -11.40 -44.48
CA MET A 1 37.99 -10.53 -43.35
C MET A 1 36.70 -9.84 -43.68
N SER A 2 35.59 -10.22 -43.05
CA SER A 2 34.33 -9.44 -43.11
C SER A 2 33.56 -9.69 -41.81
N LEU A 3 33.82 -8.86 -40.79
CA LEU A 3 32.99 -8.78 -39.58
C LEU A 3 31.95 -7.68 -39.78
N ASN A 4 30.92 -7.97 -40.58
CA ASN A 4 29.83 -7.04 -40.84
C ASN A 4 28.49 -7.67 -40.41
N ASN A 5 28.42 -8.09 -39.15
CA ASN A 5 27.18 -8.55 -38.53
C ASN A 5 26.69 -7.42 -37.60
N PRO A 6 25.44 -6.92 -37.72
CA PRO A 6 24.95 -5.83 -36.87
C PRO A 6 24.99 -6.17 -35.38
N LEU A 7 24.90 -7.46 -35.03
CA LEU A 7 25.01 -7.95 -33.66
C LEU A 7 26.39 -7.71 -33.02
N THR A 8 27.48 -7.78 -33.79
CA THR A 8 28.85 -7.62 -33.26
C THR A 8 29.28 -6.16 -33.12
N ARG A 9 28.60 -5.22 -33.80
CA ARG A 9 28.88 -3.78 -33.72
C ARG A 9 28.39 -3.14 -32.43
N PHE A 10 27.33 -3.67 -31.82
CA PHE A 10 26.77 -3.13 -30.57
C PHE A 10 27.28 -3.85 -29.32
N LEU A 11 28.06 -4.93 -29.48
CA LEU A 11 28.62 -5.70 -28.38
C LEU A 11 29.48 -4.87 -27.40
N PRO A 12 30.37 -3.94 -27.81
CA PRO A 12 31.14 -3.15 -26.84
C PRO A 12 30.28 -2.13 -26.09
N LEU A 13 29.21 -1.62 -26.72
CA LEU A 13 28.26 -0.69 -26.08
C LEU A 13 27.36 -1.42 -25.07
N LEU A 14 26.93 -2.65 -25.41
CA LEU A 14 26.13 -3.50 -24.53
C LEU A 14 26.93 -3.97 -23.31
N LEU A 15 28.22 -4.27 -23.47
CA LEU A 15 29.11 -4.69 -22.38
C LEU A 15 29.43 -3.54 -21.41
N LEU A 16 29.43 -2.29 -21.89
CA LEU A 16 29.71 -1.10 -21.08
C LEU A 16 28.48 -0.61 -20.28
N CYS A 17 27.26 -0.81 -20.79
CA CYS A 17 26.02 -0.39 -20.12
C CYS A 17 25.40 -1.45 -19.18
N ALA A 18 25.90 -2.70 -19.20
CA ALA A 18 25.41 -3.79 -18.36
C ALA A 18 25.40 -3.52 -16.83
N PRO A 19 26.37 -2.81 -16.22
CA PRO A 19 26.36 -2.65 -14.76
C PRO A 19 25.36 -1.61 -14.22
N ILE A 20 24.74 -0.80 -15.08
CA ILE A 20 23.85 0.30 -14.64
C ILE A 20 22.46 -0.24 -14.24
N LEU A 21 22.03 -1.39 -14.76
CA LEU A 21 20.73 -1.99 -14.43
C LEU A 21 20.77 -3.01 -13.28
N ALA A 22 21.96 -3.40 -12.80
CA ALA A 22 22.11 -4.33 -11.68
C ALA A 22 22.00 -3.65 -10.29
N GLY A 23 21.83 -2.32 -10.24
CA GLY A 23 21.74 -1.55 -9.00
C GLY A 23 20.42 -1.66 -8.24
N CYS A 24 19.42 -2.36 -8.75
CA CYS A 24 18.07 -2.34 -8.17
C CYS A 24 17.76 -3.49 -7.19
N ALA A 25 18.75 -4.31 -6.80
CA ALA A 25 18.52 -5.44 -5.90
C ALA A 25 19.73 -5.82 -5.02
N GLY A 26 20.53 -4.86 -4.56
CA GLY A 26 21.63 -5.18 -3.64
C GLY A 26 22.10 -4.01 -2.79
N ASP A 27 22.37 -4.29 -1.50
CA ASP A 27 23.02 -3.43 -0.49
C ASP A 27 24.35 -2.79 -0.95
N GLY A 28 24.83 -3.05 -2.17
CA GLY A 28 26.08 -2.52 -2.71
C GLY A 28 26.11 -0.98 -2.82
N MET A 29 25.00 -0.32 -3.15
CA MET A 29 24.96 1.15 -3.18
C MET A 29 24.99 1.78 -1.78
N LYS A 30 24.53 1.06 -0.76
CA LYS A 30 24.51 1.54 0.63
C LYS A 30 25.94 1.63 1.18
N GLY A 31 26.77 0.62 0.94
CA GLY A 31 28.17 0.63 1.38
C GLY A 31 29.01 1.72 0.70
N VAL A 32 28.76 2.00 -0.58
CA VAL A 32 29.44 3.10 -1.31
C VAL A 32 28.95 4.47 -0.83
N ALA A 33 27.66 4.63 -0.54
CA ALA A 33 27.11 5.86 0.04
C ALA A 33 27.59 6.11 1.48
N GLU A 34 27.73 5.07 2.30
CA GLU A 34 28.33 5.13 3.64
C GLU A 34 29.82 5.50 3.56
N ALA A 35 30.59 4.87 2.68
CA ALA A 35 32.01 5.16 2.48
C ALA A 35 32.26 6.56 1.89
N ALA A 36 31.34 7.07 1.06
CA ALA A 36 31.41 8.41 0.48
C ALA A 36 30.85 9.51 1.40
N GLY A 37 30.42 9.18 2.63
CA GLY A 37 29.89 10.14 3.60
C GLY A 37 28.54 10.78 3.19
N LEU A 38 27.87 10.22 2.18
CA LEU A 38 26.58 10.66 1.65
C LEU A 38 25.39 9.93 2.29
N ALA A 39 25.64 8.83 3.00
CA ALA A 39 24.60 8.14 3.76
C ALA A 39 24.32 8.87 5.07
N THR A 40 23.06 9.24 5.28
CA THR A 40 22.58 9.60 6.62
C THR A 40 22.80 8.39 7.53
N THR A 41 23.63 8.54 8.57
CA THR A 41 23.90 7.47 9.54
C THR A 41 22.58 6.89 10.04
N PRO A 42 22.38 5.57 9.99
CA PRO A 42 21.22 4.94 10.59
C PRO A 42 21.12 5.39 12.05
N GLN A 43 20.03 6.07 12.39
CA GLN A 43 19.84 6.56 13.75
C GLN A 43 19.67 5.37 14.67
N GLU A 44 20.54 5.28 15.68
CA GLU A 44 20.44 4.29 16.72
C GLU A 44 19.05 4.34 17.36
N SER A 45 18.47 3.16 17.57
CA SER A 45 17.15 3.08 18.20
C SER A 45 17.20 3.63 19.62
N LYS A 46 16.14 4.32 20.03
CA LYS A 46 16.00 4.87 21.39
C LYS A 46 16.15 3.76 22.44
N PRO A 47 16.68 4.05 23.63
CA PRO A 47 16.97 3.03 24.66
C PRO A 47 15.73 2.20 25.03
N PHE A 48 14.56 2.82 25.20
CA PHE A 48 13.33 2.08 25.48
C PHE A 48 12.92 1.11 24.37
N VAL A 49 13.32 1.35 23.11
CA VAL A 49 13.06 0.43 21.98
C VAL A 49 14.02 -0.75 22.04
N LYS A 50 15.25 -0.55 22.52
CA LYS A 50 16.22 -1.63 22.75
C LYS A 50 15.81 -2.50 23.94
N GLU A 51 15.31 -1.87 25.00
CA GLU A 51 14.85 -2.56 26.22
C GLU A 51 13.52 -3.31 26.02
N SER A 52 12.56 -2.72 25.31
CA SER A 52 11.25 -3.35 25.06
C SER A 52 11.30 -4.44 24.00
N ARG A 53 12.29 -4.42 23.10
CA ARG A 53 12.45 -5.47 22.10
C ARG A 53 13.15 -6.66 22.74
N SER A 54 12.46 -7.80 22.73
CA SER A 54 13.08 -9.08 23.05
C SER A 54 14.35 -9.27 22.22
N THR A 55 15.45 -9.63 22.89
CA THR A 55 16.71 -10.04 22.25
C THR A 55 16.53 -11.34 21.48
N THR A 56 15.60 -12.18 21.93
CA THR A 56 15.17 -13.41 21.25
C THR A 56 14.05 -13.06 20.28
N ARG A 57 14.38 -12.92 18.99
CA ARG A 57 13.39 -12.84 17.92
C ARG A 57 12.98 -14.24 17.53
N ASP A 58 12.24 -14.90 18.41
CA ASP A 58 11.56 -16.13 18.04
C ASP A 58 10.57 -15.78 16.94
N TYR A 59 10.86 -16.22 15.71
CA TYR A 59 9.99 -16.04 14.58
C TYR A 59 8.70 -16.82 14.84
N ILE A 60 7.67 -16.14 15.32
CA ILE A 60 6.33 -16.71 15.44
C ILE A 60 5.78 -16.79 14.02
N SER A 61 5.89 -17.97 13.41
CA SER A 61 5.31 -18.21 12.10
C SER A 61 3.80 -18.03 12.20
N VAL A 62 3.29 -16.95 11.60
CA VAL A 62 1.86 -16.76 11.43
C VAL A 62 1.41 -17.85 10.47
N GLY A 63 0.75 -18.89 10.99
CA GLY A 63 0.40 -20.11 10.27
C GLY A 63 -0.71 -19.93 9.24
N SER A 64 -0.68 -18.87 8.43
CA SER A 64 -1.64 -18.69 7.34
C SER A 64 -1.04 -19.20 6.03
N SER A 65 -1.13 -20.51 5.82
CA SER A 65 -1.34 -20.96 4.45
C SER A 65 -2.81 -20.72 4.15
N ALA A 66 -3.13 -19.63 3.45
CA ALA A 66 -4.48 -19.45 2.94
C ALA A 66 -4.72 -20.58 1.91
N THR A 67 -5.36 -21.67 2.34
CA THR A 67 -5.69 -22.85 1.53
C THR A 67 -6.97 -22.65 0.72
N ARG A 68 -7.63 -21.50 0.86
CA ARG A 68 -8.87 -21.23 0.15
C ARG A 68 -8.59 -20.97 -1.32
N ALA A 69 -9.15 -21.83 -2.17
CA ALA A 69 -9.23 -21.58 -3.60
C ALA A 69 -9.89 -20.20 -3.85
N ALA A 70 -9.18 -19.33 -4.56
CA ALA A 70 -9.66 -18.01 -4.98
C ALA A 70 -9.79 -17.96 -6.51
N PRO A 71 -10.73 -18.74 -7.10
CA PRO A 71 -10.95 -18.69 -8.54
C PRO A 71 -11.44 -17.29 -8.94
N ARG A 72 -11.02 -16.84 -10.12
CA ARG A 72 -11.51 -15.61 -10.73
C ARG A 72 -13.03 -15.71 -10.88
N LYS A 73 -13.75 -14.67 -10.43
CA LYS A 73 -15.19 -14.56 -10.64
C LYS A 73 -15.51 -14.46 -12.16
N PRO A 74 -16.50 -15.21 -12.68
CA PRO A 74 -16.97 -15.05 -14.05
C PRO A 74 -17.32 -13.61 -14.38
N VAL A 75 -17.09 -13.19 -15.63
CA VAL A 75 -17.34 -11.80 -16.06
C VAL A 75 -18.82 -11.42 -15.94
N ALA A 76 -19.72 -12.38 -16.18
CA ALA A 76 -21.16 -12.19 -16.01
C ALA A 76 -21.50 -11.81 -14.55
N ASP A 77 -21.02 -12.60 -13.59
CA ASP A 77 -21.24 -12.34 -12.16
C ASP A 77 -20.67 -11.00 -11.72
N PHE A 78 -19.57 -10.54 -12.33
CA PHE A 78 -19.00 -9.23 -12.05
C PHE A 78 -19.94 -8.09 -12.48
N LYS A 79 -20.56 -8.20 -13.67
CA LYS A 79 -21.51 -7.20 -14.18
C LYS A 79 -22.79 -7.13 -13.35
N THR A 80 -23.26 -8.29 -12.88
CA THR A 80 -24.37 -8.34 -11.92
C THR A 80 -24.02 -7.59 -10.64
N LEU A 81 -22.83 -7.80 -10.08
CA LEU A 81 -22.40 -7.10 -8.86
C LEU A 81 -22.24 -5.60 -9.03
N GLU A 82 -21.76 -5.14 -10.18
CA GLU A 82 -21.72 -3.71 -10.49
C GLU A 82 -23.13 -3.10 -10.48
N THR A 83 -24.10 -3.80 -11.05
CA THR A 83 -25.50 -3.37 -11.10
C THR A 83 -26.13 -3.37 -9.71
N ASP A 84 -25.88 -4.42 -8.91
CA ASP A 84 -26.38 -4.53 -7.54
C ASP A 84 -25.78 -3.43 -6.63
N LEU A 85 -24.50 -3.11 -6.78
CA LEU A 85 -23.85 -2.06 -6.01
C LEU A 85 -24.36 -0.68 -6.39
N GLU A 86 -24.60 -0.43 -7.67
CA GLU A 86 -25.16 0.84 -8.13
C GLU A 86 -26.61 1.00 -7.66
N ALA A 87 -27.43 -0.05 -7.72
CA ALA A 87 -28.78 -0.04 -7.15
C ALA A 87 -28.76 0.27 -5.65
N LYS A 88 -27.82 -0.32 -4.89
CA LYS A 88 -27.63 -0.02 -3.46
C LYS A 88 -27.18 1.42 -3.22
N ARG A 89 -26.28 1.95 -4.06
CA ARG A 89 -25.82 3.34 -3.97
C ARG A 89 -27.01 4.29 -4.10
N ILE A 90 -27.84 4.11 -5.12
CA ILE A 90 -29.03 4.93 -5.37
C ILE A 90 -30.03 4.83 -4.20
N SER A 91 -30.30 3.61 -3.72
CA SER A 91 -31.21 3.41 -2.59
C SER A 91 -30.71 4.08 -1.31
N ASN A 92 -29.41 4.01 -1.03
CA ASN A 92 -28.82 4.61 0.15
C ASN A 92 -28.78 6.15 0.06
N GLU A 93 -28.53 6.69 -1.13
CA GLU A 93 -28.59 8.13 -1.40
C GLU A 93 -30.00 8.65 -1.14
N ALA A 94 -31.04 8.00 -1.70
CA ALA A 94 -32.43 8.37 -1.48
C ALA A 94 -32.85 8.27 0.01
N ALA A 95 -32.44 7.19 0.71
CA ALA A 95 -32.71 7.04 2.13
C ALA A 95 -32.00 8.11 2.98
N GLY A 96 -30.77 8.49 2.59
CA GLY A 96 -30.02 9.56 3.24
C GLY A 96 -30.67 10.94 3.06
N GLU A 97 -31.15 11.24 1.86
CA GLU A 97 -31.91 12.47 1.59
C GLU A 97 -33.20 12.53 2.40
N GLN A 98 -33.93 11.41 2.46
CA GLN A 98 -35.14 11.31 3.28
C GLN A 98 -34.82 11.54 4.77
N ALA A 99 -33.79 10.88 5.31
CA ALA A 99 -33.37 11.05 6.70
C ALA A 99 -32.97 12.50 7.00
N LYS A 100 -32.25 13.16 6.08
CA LYS A 100 -31.90 14.58 6.19
C LYS A 100 -33.13 15.47 6.26
N SER A 101 -34.17 15.18 5.46
CA SER A 101 -35.42 15.94 5.49
C SER A 101 -36.19 15.77 6.81
N LEU A 102 -36.22 14.55 7.36
CA LEU A 102 -36.93 14.25 8.60
C LEU A 102 -36.17 14.74 9.85
N GLY A 103 -34.84 14.77 9.76
CA GLY A 103 -33.94 15.23 10.83
C GLY A 103 -33.83 16.75 10.96
N ALA A 104 -34.47 17.53 10.09
CA ALA A 104 -34.48 18.99 10.14
C ALA A 104 -35.44 19.51 11.23
N THR A 105 -35.34 18.99 12.46
CA THR A 105 -36.16 19.45 13.58
C THR A 105 -35.53 20.69 14.23
N PRO A 106 -36.30 21.75 14.50
CA PRO A 106 -35.80 22.89 15.26
C PRO A 106 -35.40 22.47 16.68
N PRO A 107 -34.45 23.18 17.32
CA PRO A 107 -34.08 22.93 18.70
C PRO A 107 -35.30 22.97 19.64
N PRO A 108 -35.38 22.09 20.66
CA PRO A 108 -36.47 22.15 21.62
C PRO A 108 -36.43 23.46 22.40
N ALA A 109 -37.61 24.01 22.71
CA ALA A 109 -37.72 25.20 23.54
C ALA A 109 -37.09 24.95 24.92
N PRO A 110 -36.40 25.94 25.52
CA PRO A 110 -35.87 25.82 26.87
C PRO A 110 -36.97 25.48 27.88
N ALA A 111 -36.67 24.57 28.82
CA ALA A 111 -37.59 24.24 29.90
C ALA A 111 -37.83 25.46 30.80
N THR A 112 -39.09 25.78 31.09
CA THR A 112 -39.45 26.81 32.06
C THR A 112 -39.27 26.27 33.47
N VAL A 113 -38.28 26.78 34.21
CA VAL A 113 -38.10 26.47 35.63
C VAL A 113 -38.90 27.48 36.46
N PRO A 114 -39.76 27.04 37.40
CA PRO A 114 -40.48 27.95 38.28
C PRO A 114 -39.51 28.69 39.22
N THR A 115 -39.67 30.00 39.34
CA THR A 115 -38.92 30.84 40.30
C THR A 115 -39.65 30.85 41.64
N ASN A 116 -38.92 30.59 42.75
CA ASN A 116 -39.43 30.68 44.12
C ASN A 116 -39.61 32.13 44.57
#